data_AF-A0A383CES6-F1
#
_entry.id   AF-A0A383CES6-F1
#
_cell.length_a   1.000
_cell.length_b   1.000
_cell.length_c   1.000
_cell.angle_alpha   90.00
_cell.angle_beta   90.00
_cell.angle_gamma   90.00
#
_symmetry.space_group_name_H-M   'P 1'
#
loop_
_entity.id
_entity.type
_entity.pdbx_description
1 polymer ?
#
loop_
_entity_poly.entity_id
_entity_poly.type
_entity_poly.pdbx_seq_one_letter_code
_entity_poly.pdbx_strand_id
1 'polypeptide(L)'
;MGIEPYKDKGWMYEHYVKKRMNLADIAKRLDQSHNISISPQALYNWAKKFDLLKYKGKGRNLANTSMKRPKSKMQTEVEQMKRRRSADMAMRRKNRGMRKR
;
A
#
# COMPACT_ATOMS: atom_id res chain seq x y z
N MET A 1 -23.82 29.15 -1.12
CA MET A 1 -23.02 28.14 -0.40
C MET A 1 -21.97 27.62 -1.36
N GLY A 2 -20.68 27.79 -1.03
CA GLY A 2 -19.59 27.28 -1.87
C GLY A 2 -19.64 25.76 -1.96
N ILE A 3 -19.44 25.20 -3.15
CA ILE A 3 -19.37 23.76 -3.35
C ILE A 3 -18.16 23.26 -2.54
N GLU A 4 -18.38 22.25 -1.71
CA GLU A 4 -17.29 21.64 -0.94
C GLU A 4 -16.24 21.07 -1.91
N PRO A 5 -14.93 21.29 -1.67
CA PRO A 5 -13.89 20.98 -2.67
C PRO A 5 -13.90 19.55 -3.19
N TYR A 6 -14.22 18.58 -2.34
CA TYR A 6 -14.26 17.17 -2.73
C TYR A 6 -15.48 16.78 -3.59
N LYS A 7 -16.49 17.65 -3.68
CA LYS A 7 -17.63 17.51 -4.59
C LYS A 7 -17.34 18.13 -5.97
N ASP A 8 -16.23 18.85 -6.12
CA ASP A 8 -15.77 19.34 -7.41
C ASP A 8 -14.87 18.32 -8.12
N LYS A 9 -15.18 18.03 -9.39
CA LYS A 9 -14.44 17.05 -10.19
C LYS A 9 -13.02 17.53 -10.48
N GLY A 10 -12.82 18.82 -10.73
CA GLY A 10 -11.51 19.40 -11.05
C GLY A 10 -10.55 19.31 -9.87
N TRP A 11 -11.01 19.73 -8.70
CA TRP A 11 -10.26 19.67 -7.45
C TRP A 11 -9.89 18.23 -7.11
N MET A 12 -10.84 17.30 -7.22
CA MET A 12 -10.57 15.90 -6.89
C MET A 12 -9.66 15.23 -7.94
N TYR A 13 -9.73 15.63 -9.21
CA TYR A 13 -8.78 15.18 -10.23
C TYR A 13 -7.36 15.69 -9.94
N GLU A 14 -7.20 16.96 -9.58
CA GLU A 14 -5.90 17.53 -9.20
C GLU A 14 -5.28 16.78 -8.02
N HIS A 15 -6.07 16.51 -6.98
CA HIS A 15 -5.58 15.93 -5.74
C HIS A 15 -5.38 14.40 -5.85
N TYR A 16 -6.34 13.69 -6.44
CA TYR A 16 -6.29 12.24 -6.57
C TYR A 16 -5.41 11.75 -7.73
N VAL A 17 -5.44 12.43 -8.88
CA VAL A 17 -4.77 11.98 -10.10
C VAL A 17 -3.43 12.69 -10.34
N LYS A 18 -3.40 14.03 -10.29
CA LYS A 18 -2.16 14.78 -10.56
C LYS A 18 -1.18 14.70 -9.41
N LYS A 19 -1.62 15.00 -8.18
CA LYS A 19 -0.83 14.90 -6.94
C LYS A 19 -0.71 13.49 -6.39
N ARG A 20 -1.43 12.51 -6.97
CA ARG A 20 -1.37 11.07 -6.63
C ARG A 20 -1.62 10.75 -5.15
N MET A 21 -2.37 11.60 -4.44
CA MET A 21 -2.66 11.39 -3.02
C MET A 21 -3.63 10.21 -2.83
N ASN A 22 -3.45 9.47 -1.74
CA ASN A 22 -4.43 8.46 -1.36
C ASN A 22 -5.67 9.13 -0.73
N LEU A 23 -6.80 8.42 -0.64
CA LEU A 23 -8.03 9.00 -0.11
C LEU A 23 -7.94 9.42 1.36
N ALA A 24 -7.10 8.76 2.17
CA ALA A 24 -6.87 9.15 3.56
C ALA A 24 -6.04 10.43 3.67
N ASP A 25 -5.05 10.62 2.80
CA ASP A 25 -4.26 11.86 2.73
C ASP A 25 -5.14 13.03 2.27
N ILE A 26 -6.05 12.79 1.32
CA ILE A 26 -7.02 13.80 0.88
C ILE A 26 -7.97 14.17 2.03
N ALA A 27 -8.47 13.20 2.79
CA ALA A 27 -9.29 13.46 3.96
C ALA A 27 -8.57 14.34 5.00
N LYS A 28 -7.32 14.01 5.34
CA LYS A 28 -6.48 14.83 6.24
C LYS A 28 -6.27 16.24 5.70
N ARG A 29 -6.06 16.39 4.40
CA ARG A 29 -5.88 17.70 3.77
C ARG A 29 -7.15 18.55 3.85
N LEU A 30 -8.32 17.95 3.63
CA LEU A 30 -9.61 18.65 3.75
C LEU A 30 -9.86 19.13 5.18
N ASP A 31 -9.50 18.31 6.17
CA ASP A 31 -9.54 18.67 7.58
C ASP A 31 -8.62 19.86 7.87
N GLN A 32 -7.37 19.82 7.40
CA GLN A 32 -6.37 20.87 7.65
C GLN A 32 -6.62 22.20 6.91
N SER A 33 -7.10 22.16 5.66
CA SER A 33 -7.19 23.36 4.79
C SER A 33 -8.57 23.96 4.70
N HIS A 34 -9.62 23.15 4.88
CA HIS A 34 -11.01 23.57 4.73
C HIS A 34 -11.84 23.33 5.99
N ASN A 35 -11.24 22.76 7.05
CA ASN A 35 -11.94 22.37 8.29
C ASN A 35 -13.12 21.42 8.01
N ILE A 36 -12.94 20.53 7.03
CA ILE A 36 -13.95 19.54 6.60
C ILE A 36 -13.49 18.15 7.03
N SER A 37 -14.16 17.61 8.05
CA SER A 37 -13.96 16.22 8.48
C SER A 37 -14.81 15.28 7.61
N ILE A 38 -14.15 14.42 6.82
CA ILE A 38 -14.82 13.47 5.93
C ILE A 38 -14.12 12.11 5.95
N SER A 39 -14.90 11.04 5.92
CA SER A 39 -14.35 9.69 5.87
C SER A 39 -13.72 9.39 4.49
N PRO A 40 -12.62 8.63 4.43
CA PRO A 40 -12.05 8.18 3.15
C PRO A 40 -13.05 7.40 2.29
N GLN A 41 -14.02 6.73 2.92
CA GLN A 41 -15.10 6.01 2.23
C GLN A 41 -16.05 6.94 1.50
N ALA A 42 -16.38 8.11 2.07
CA ALA A 42 -17.18 9.11 1.37
C ALA A 42 -16.43 9.68 0.16
N LEU A 43 -15.12 9.95 0.28
CA LEU A 43 -14.27 10.36 -0.85
C LEU A 43 -14.19 9.28 -1.94
N TYR A 44 -14.20 7.99 -1.55
CA TYR A 44 -14.27 6.89 -2.50
C TYR A 44 -15.53 6.94 -3.36
N ASN A 45 -16.70 7.22 -2.75
CA ASN A 45 -17.96 7.33 -3.48
C ASN A 45 -17.93 8.45 -4.52
N TRP A 46 -17.33 9.60 -4.20
CA TRP A 46 -17.14 10.69 -5.16
C TRP A 46 -16.14 10.31 -6.25
N ALA A 47 -15.03 9.64 -5.90
CA ALA A 47 -14.04 9.17 -6.88
C ALA A 47 -14.65 8.16 -7.86
N LYS A 48 -15.56 7.32 -7.38
CA LYS A 48 -16.38 6.43 -8.21
C LYS A 48 -17.32 7.22 -9.12
N LYS A 49 -18.06 8.18 -8.56
CA LYS A 49 -19.02 9.03 -9.32
C LYS A 49 -18.35 9.81 -10.45
N PHE A 50 -17.10 10.25 -10.26
CA PHE A 50 -16.34 11.00 -11.27
C PHE A 50 -15.49 10.13 -12.21
N ASP A 51 -15.59 8.80 -12.11
CA ASP A 51 -14.77 7.84 -12.88
C ASP A 51 -13.25 8.08 -12.72
N LEU A 52 -12.82 8.41 -11.51
CA LEU A 52 -11.40 8.63 -11.20
C LEU A 52 -10.69 7.35 -10.72
N LEU A 53 -11.45 6.33 -10.30
CA LEU A 53 -10.88 5.08 -9.78
C LEU A 53 -9.99 4.33 -10.79
N LYS A 54 -10.14 4.59 -12.10
CA LYS A 54 -9.24 4.09 -13.14
C LYS A 54 -7.77 4.53 -13.00
N TYR A 55 -7.51 5.54 -12.16
CA TYR A 55 -6.17 6.01 -11.82
C TYR A 55 -5.65 5.47 -10.48
N LYS A 56 -6.44 4.68 -9.74
CA LYS A 56 -6.04 4.08 -8.47
C LYS A 56 -4.75 3.27 -8.64
N GLY A 57 -3.76 3.52 -7.80
CA GLY A 57 -2.50 2.77 -7.83
C GLY A 57 -1.51 3.18 -8.92
N LYS A 58 -1.95 3.82 -10.01
CA LYS A 58 -1.08 4.19 -11.13
C LYS A 58 -0.07 5.25 -10.70
N GLY A 59 1.22 4.96 -10.88
CA GLY A 59 2.31 5.91 -10.61
C GLY A 59 2.53 6.25 -9.13
N ARG A 60 1.96 5.50 -8.18
CA ARG A 60 2.30 5.66 -6.76
C ARG A 60 3.60 4.92 -6.46
N ASN A 61 4.59 5.63 -5.91
CA ASN A 61 5.81 5.01 -5.43
C ASN A 61 5.54 4.31 -4.08
N LEU A 62 5.25 3.01 -4.14
CA LEU A 62 4.96 2.17 -2.97
C LEU A 62 6.24 1.73 -2.22
N ALA A 63 7.43 2.10 -2.71
CA ALA A 63 8.69 1.69 -2.08
C ALA A 63 8.82 2.27 -0.67
N ASN A 64 8.37 3.51 -0.45
CA ASN A 64 8.40 4.15 0.88
C ASN A 64 7.34 3.62 1.86
N THR A 65 6.30 2.92 1.39
CA THR A 65 5.34 2.25 2.29
C THR A 65 5.90 0.92 2.81
N SER A 66 6.96 0.41 2.18
CA SER A 66 7.73 -0.75 2.63
C SER A 66 8.89 -0.33 3.56
N MET A 67 8.70 0.68 4.41
CA MET A 67 9.55 0.86 5.61
C MET A 67 9.26 -0.29 6.58
N LYS A 68 9.64 -1.52 6.20
CA LYS A 68 9.69 -2.66 7.10
C LYS A 68 10.64 -2.24 8.20
N ARG A 69 10.15 -2.23 9.46
CA ARG A 69 10.98 -1.95 10.62
C ARG A 69 12.23 -2.85 10.53
N PRO A 70 13.44 -2.31 10.77
CA PRO A 70 14.66 -3.11 10.73
C PRO A 70 14.50 -4.30 11.67
N LYS A 71 14.79 -5.50 11.16
CA LYS A 71 14.69 -6.75 11.94
C LYS A 71 15.72 -6.71 13.07
N SER A 72 15.37 -7.25 14.23
CA SER A 72 16.35 -7.42 15.31
C SER A 72 17.42 -8.45 14.93
N LYS A 73 18.59 -8.41 15.60
CA LYS A 73 19.65 -9.40 15.39
C LYS A 73 19.12 -10.83 15.54
N MET A 74 18.35 -11.09 16.61
CA MET A 74 17.71 -12.38 16.87
C MET A 74 16.73 -12.80 15.77
N GLN A 75 15.89 -11.88 15.25
CA GLN A 75 14.99 -12.19 14.12
C GLN A 75 15.77 -12.61 12.86
N THR A 76 16.92 -11.97 12.63
CA THR A 76 17.78 -12.24 11.47
C THR A 76 18.44 -13.61 11.60
N GLU A 77 18.95 -13.94 12.79
CA GLU A 77 19.54 -15.25 13.09
C GLU A 77 18.54 -16.40 12.98
N VAL A 78 17.32 -16.23 13.50
CA VAL A 78 16.25 -17.23 13.41
C VAL A 78 15.85 -17.50 11.95
N GLU A 79 15.77 -16.46 11.11
CA GLU A 79 15.49 -16.63 9.69
C GLU A 79 16.62 -17.38 8.96
N GLN A 80 17.88 -17.05 9.27
CA GLN A 80 19.03 -17.77 8.70
C GLN A 80 19.04 -19.24 9.11
N MET A 81 18.77 -19.53 10.39
CA MET A 81 18.68 -20.90 10.90
C MET A 81 17.55 -21.68 10.22
N LYS A 82 16.37 -21.07 10.08
CA LYS A 82 15.24 -21.68 9.35
C LYS A 82 15.61 -21.99 7.90
N ARG A 83 16.26 -21.05 7.20
CA ARG A 83 16.71 -21.24 5.81
C ARG A 83 17.72 -22.38 5.69
N ARG A 84 18.73 -22.43 6.57
CA ARG A 84 19.72 -23.52 6.59
C ARG A 84 19.04 -24.87 6.80
N ARG A 85 18.16 -24.96 7.80
CA ARG A 85 17.42 -26.19 8.10
C ARG A 85 16.52 -26.64 6.94
N SER A 86 15.86 -25.70 6.26
CA SER A 86 15.08 -25.99 5.06
C SER A 86 15.95 -26.49 3.90
N ALA A 87 17.12 -25.88 3.68
CA ALA A 87 18.06 -26.30 2.65
C ALA A 87 18.61 -27.71 2.94
N ASP A 88 19.00 -28.00 4.18
CA ASP A 88 19.48 -29.31 4.60
C ASP A 88 18.41 -30.39 4.41
N MET A 89 17.17 -30.10 4.81
CA MET A 89 16.05 -31.03 4.63
C MET A 89 15.72 -31.28 3.15
N ALA A 90 15.84 -30.24 2.30
CA ALA A 90 15.69 -30.39 0.86
C ALA A 90 16.81 -31.24 0.26
N MET A 91 18.06 -31.04 0.67
CA MET A 91 19.20 -31.84 0.24
C MET A 91 19.05 -33.30 0.65
N ARG A 92 18.64 -33.56 1.91
CA ARG A 92 18.37 -34.92 2.42
C ARG A 92 17.25 -35.61 1.65
N ARG A 93 16.17 -34.88 1.32
CA ARG A 93 15.07 -35.38 0.47
C ARG A 93 15.58 -35.75 -0.93
N LYS A 94 16.35 -34.88 -1.57
CA LYS A 94 16.94 -35.12 -2.90
C LYS A 94 17.86 -36.36 -2.87
N ASN A 95 18.74 -36.46 -1.87
CA ASN A 95 19.69 -37.56 -1.77
C ASN A 95 19.02 -38.90 -1.47
N ARG A 96 17.94 -38.91 -0.68
CA ARG A 96 17.13 -40.11 -0.41
C ARG A 96 16.32 -40.57 -1.64
N GLY A 97 15.91 -39.63 -2.50
CA GLY A 97 15.28 -39.94 -3.78
C GLY A 97 16.26 -40.48 -4.84
N MET A 98 17.52 -40.04 -4.78
CA MET A 98 18.60 -40.52 -5.68
C MET A 98 19.06 -41.95 -5.35
N ARG A 99 19.09 -42.34 -4.07
CA ARG A 99 19.48 -43.70 -3.61
C ARG A 99 18.44 -44.80 -3.88
N LYS A 100 17.26 -44.44 -4.40
CA LYS A 100 16.14 -45.37 -4.69
C LYS A 100 15.93 -45.63 -6.18
N ARG A 101 16.81 -45.13 -7.05
CA ARG A 101 16.82 -45.38 -8.50
C ARG A 101 18.00 -46.26 -8.85
#